data_AF-A0A2H0Q2D5-F1
#
_entry.id   AF-A0A2H0Q2D5-F1
#
_cell.length_a   1.000
_cell.length_b   1.000
_cell.length_c   1.000
_cell.angle_alpha   90.00
_cell.angle_beta   90.00
_cell.angle_gamma   90.00
#
_symmetry.space_group_name_H-M   'P 1'
#
loop_
_entity.id
_entity.type
_entity.pdbx_description
1 polymer ?
#
loop_
_entity_poly.entity_id
_entity_poly.type
_entity_poly.pdbx_seq_one_letter_code
_entity_poly.pdbx_strand_id
1 'polypeptide(L)'
;MKLKFFLSTFILSSMVFAADPMFDQQWGLKNNGQKIFRAEGEIRREEVVGTSGIDIDWPGIEELRKLEKGREVIVAVIDSGIDMNHADLTDRVFVGKDFLENGEMKDDTGHGTHVAGIIAANVDGSGVQGVTPNSVKILPLKVLSKDTNGFVYKGRVITDIIADALAFAVESNVDVINMSLGWPKLVNTPKIVRALDVAAERGIVLVAAAGNNNKDVPTWPCAHPAVICVGAIDNQGHISEFSNHGGKVDLVAPGEWIVSTHPKAMESRTLRVQGYEAKNGSSQAAPFVSAAAALLKLQDPSLKANEIKAKLYASAKKLVTDKDQRFVRFGALSIREALKQDKNTFASVLVKDLVTVDITDEGKFTFDLPLEVFGQPEKDITVKIDGVNASVEVVDNKKIIVSGELIDLNVDSEIPVKFTVEVDGKKTSTPITLSFARKLKRNDLIETQIDGIPVNALASINGSRKLSRVGMVSVESKPSSDFHGYIQGKSGDKIRVISIRANAGDEKAKLSDVTLEDHHQLLAVFERDIN
;
A
#
# COMPACT_ATOMS: atom_id res chain seq x y z
N MET A 1 33.58 47.72 57.66
CA MET A 1 34.07 46.35 57.40
C MET A 1 32.88 45.50 56.96
N LYS A 2 32.82 45.20 55.65
CA LYS A 2 32.07 44.18 54.87
C LYS A 2 30.76 43.61 55.48
N LEU A 3 29.59 43.96 54.94
CA LEU A 3 28.93 43.43 53.72
C LEU A 3 28.53 41.93 53.84
N LYS A 4 27.24 41.67 54.09
CA LYS A 4 26.57 40.42 53.72
C LYS A 4 25.30 40.77 52.95
N PHE A 5 25.47 40.79 51.63
CA PHE A 5 24.44 40.87 50.61
C PHE A 5 24.40 39.49 49.93
N PHE A 6 23.18 39.01 49.64
CA PHE A 6 22.85 37.98 48.64
C PHE A 6 23.38 36.54 48.82
N LEU A 7 22.45 35.61 49.02
CA LEU A 7 22.24 34.49 48.09
C LEU A 7 20.89 33.83 48.36
N SER A 8 19.81 34.38 47.79
CA SER A 8 18.58 33.64 47.51
C SER A 8 18.48 33.50 45.99
N THR A 9 19.11 32.47 45.46
CA THR A 9 19.01 32.12 44.03
C THR A 9 18.51 30.69 43.92
N PHE A 10 17.25 30.60 43.51
CA PHE A 10 16.70 29.63 42.55
C PHE A 10 17.42 28.29 42.39
N ILE A 11 16.76 27.22 42.84
CA ILE A 11 16.70 25.98 42.06
C ILE A 11 15.22 25.64 41.90
N LEU A 12 14.55 26.37 41.00
CA LEU A 12 13.44 25.77 40.27
C LEU A 12 14.13 24.95 39.17
N SER A 13 14.44 23.69 39.47
CA SER A 13 14.72 22.73 38.41
C SER A 13 13.37 22.52 37.72
N SER A 14 13.13 23.29 36.67
CA SER A 14 12.26 22.81 35.61
C SER A 14 12.91 21.50 35.14
N MET A 15 12.30 20.37 35.45
CA MET A 15 12.51 19.15 34.67
C MET A 15 12.14 19.53 33.24
N VAL A 16 13.14 19.97 32.47
CA VAL A 16 13.10 19.87 31.03
C VAL A 16 13.08 18.36 30.83
N PHE A 17 11.91 17.79 30.54
CA PHE A 17 11.88 16.46 29.95
C PHE A 17 12.79 16.57 28.73
N ALA A 18 13.95 15.91 28.80
CA ALA A 18 14.85 15.87 27.66
C ALA A 18 14.04 15.30 26.50
N ALA A 19 13.98 16.01 25.37
CA ALA A 19 13.36 15.46 24.18
C ALA A 19 14.13 14.19 23.78
N ASP A 20 13.42 13.16 23.34
CA ASP A 20 14.01 11.90 22.88
C ASP A 20 15.09 12.20 21.83
N PRO A 21 16.36 11.77 22.01
CA PRO A 21 17.51 12.28 21.27
C PRO A 21 17.43 12.15 19.74
N MET A 22 16.60 11.24 19.23
CA MET A 22 16.44 11.00 17.79
C MET A 22 15.20 11.68 17.20
N PHE A 23 14.38 12.38 18.01
CA PHE A 23 13.16 13.04 17.54
C PHE A 23 13.44 14.05 16.41
N ASP A 24 14.56 14.77 16.48
CA ASP A 24 14.94 15.72 15.43
C ASP A 24 15.17 15.05 14.07
N GLN A 25 15.41 13.74 14.01
CA GLN A 25 15.55 12.96 12.78
C GLN A 25 14.23 12.36 12.27
N GLN A 26 13.17 12.40 13.07
CA GLN A 26 11.85 11.83 12.73
C GLN A 26 10.98 12.84 11.97
N TRP A 27 11.41 13.19 10.76
CA TRP A 27 10.70 14.15 9.90
C TRP A 27 9.22 13.80 9.70
N GLY A 28 8.87 12.50 9.71
CA GLY A 28 7.48 12.05 9.56
C GLY A 28 6.55 12.50 10.71
N LEU A 29 7.08 12.72 11.92
CA LEU A 29 6.33 13.32 13.03
C LEU A 29 6.34 14.84 12.94
N LYS A 30 7.51 15.42 12.65
CA LYS A 30 7.71 16.86 12.56
C LYS A 30 8.80 17.20 11.55
N ASN A 31 8.41 17.72 10.41
CA ASN A 31 9.33 18.12 9.37
C ASN A 31 9.65 19.61 9.50
N ASN A 32 10.88 19.92 9.89
CA ASN A 32 11.42 21.29 9.96
C ASN A 32 12.46 21.54 8.86
N GLY A 33 12.48 20.72 7.81
CA GLY A 33 13.47 20.78 6.73
C GLY A 33 14.66 19.83 6.91
N GLN A 34 14.50 18.75 7.69
CA GLN A 34 15.52 17.73 7.84
C GLN A 34 15.89 17.11 6.48
N LYS A 35 17.15 16.73 6.33
CA LYS A 35 17.65 16.05 5.13
C LYS A 35 17.43 14.55 5.24
N ILE A 36 17.07 13.93 4.13
CA ILE A 36 17.15 12.48 3.93
C ILE A 36 18.21 12.18 2.87
N PHE A 37 18.66 10.92 2.81
CA PHE A 37 19.70 10.51 1.88
C PHE A 37 19.20 9.40 0.96
N ARG A 38 19.28 9.62 -0.35
CA ARG A 38 18.98 8.60 -1.38
C ARG A 38 20.26 7.98 -1.89
N ALA A 39 20.29 6.67 -2.06
CA ALA A 39 21.41 6.02 -2.72
C ALA A 39 21.36 6.33 -4.23
N GLU A 40 22.47 6.84 -4.78
CA GLU A 40 22.65 7.04 -6.21
C GLU A 40 23.77 6.08 -6.68
N GLY A 41 23.36 4.92 -7.20
CA GLY A 41 24.29 3.81 -7.44
C GLY A 41 24.88 3.25 -6.14
N GLU A 42 26.05 2.64 -6.21
CA GLU A 42 26.64 1.91 -5.07
C GLU A 42 27.34 2.81 -4.03
N ILE A 43 27.76 4.01 -4.43
CA ILE A 43 28.72 4.81 -3.64
C ILE A 43 28.24 6.24 -3.37
N ARG A 44 27.35 6.79 -4.19
CA ARG A 44 26.90 8.18 -4.03
C ARG A 44 25.62 8.23 -3.20
N ARG A 45 25.46 9.35 -2.50
CA ARG A 45 24.23 9.68 -1.82
C ARG A 45 23.78 11.06 -2.24
N GLU A 46 22.55 11.16 -2.69
CA GLU A 46 21.88 12.44 -2.92
C GLU A 46 21.30 12.94 -1.59
N GLU A 47 21.57 14.19 -1.25
CA GLU A 47 20.92 14.87 -0.13
C GLU A 47 19.61 15.50 -0.59
N VAL A 48 18.50 15.12 0.04
CA VAL A 48 17.17 15.65 -0.25
C VAL A 48 16.70 16.47 0.94
N VAL A 49 16.69 17.80 0.79
CA VAL A 49 16.26 18.73 1.83
C VAL A 49 14.74 18.72 1.94
N GLY A 50 14.24 18.50 3.16
CA GLY A 50 12.80 18.44 3.43
C GLY A 50 12.10 19.78 3.27
N THR A 51 10.79 19.72 3.02
CA THR A 51 9.92 20.89 3.04
C THR A 51 9.19 20.95 4.38
N SER A 52 9.42 22.03 5.13
CA SER A 52 8.83 22.19 6.46
C SER A 52 7.29 22.09 6.43
N GLY A 53 6.71 21.37 7.40
CA GLY A 53 5.27 21.10 7.50
C GLY A 53 4.74 19.98 6.61
N ILE A 54 5.60 19.32 5.81
CA ILE A 54 5.28 18.06 5.15
C ILE A 54 5.56 16.90 6.13
N ASP A 55 4.57 16.61 6.94
CA ASP A 55 4.53 15.54 7.93
C ASP A 55 3.07 15.15 8.22
N ILE A 56 2.85 14.31 9.23
CA ILE A 56 1.51 13.82 9.60
C ILE A 56 0.69 14.81 10.45
N ASP A 57 1.12 16.06 10.64
CA ASP A 57 0.60 17.00 11.64
C ASP A 57 0.49 16.35 13.03
N TRP A 58 1.58 15.76 13.50
CA TRP A 58 1.54 15.06 14.78
C TRP A 58 1.19 16.04 15.92
N PRO A 59 0.15 15.76 16.74
CA PRO A 59 -0.27 16.73 17.75
C PRO A 59 0.73 16.99 18.88
N GLY A 60 1.67 16.07 19.08
CA GLY A 60 2.55 16.04 20.24
C GLY A 60 1.96 15.23 21.39
N ILE A 61 2.83 14.57 22.16
CA ILE A 61 2.42 13.59 23.18
C ILE A 61 1.53 14.20 24.28
N GLU A 62 1.79 15.44 24.69
CA GLU A 62 1.02 16.12 25.75
C GLU A 62 -0.44 16.38 25.36
N GLU A 63 -0.70 16.61 24.07
CA GLU A 63 -2.06 16.72 23.58
C GLU A 63 -2.73 15.35 23.49
N LEU A 64 -1.99 14.33 23.02
CA LEU A 64 -2.50 12.97 22.86
C LEU A 64 -2.82 12.27 24.19
N ARG A 65 -2.06 12.54 25.26
CA ARG A 65 -2.36 12.04 26.61
C ARG A 65 -3.74 12.46 27.11
N LYS A 66 -4.29 13.58 26.63
CA LYS A 66 -5.66 14.04 26.99
C LYS A 66 -6.75 13.16 26.38
N LEU A 67 -6.41 12.31 25.40
CA LEU A 67 -7.33 11.33 24.83
C LEU A 67 -7.45 10.08 25.72
N GLU A 68 -6.50 9.85 26.64
CA GLU A 68 -6.49 8.68 27.50
C GLU A 68 -7.65 8.74 28.51
N LYS A 69 -8.72 8.01 28.21
CA LYS A 69 -9.93 7.90 29.06
C LYS A 69 -9.95 6.62 29.89
N GLY A 70 -8.78 6.15 30.32
CA GLY A 70 -8.65 4.93 31.12
C GLY A 70 -8.90 3.62 30.36
N ARG A 71 -8.88 3.63 29.02
CA ARG A 71 -8.91 2.43 28.19
C ARG A 71 -7.61 2.27 27.42
N GLU A 72 -7.25 1.02 27.16
CA GLU A 72 -6.22 0.67 26.20
C GLU A 72 -6.82 0.46 24.81
N VAL A 73 -6.04 0.79 23.78
CA VAL A 73 -6.33 0.49 22.38
C VAL A 73 -5.26 -0.48 21.89
N ILE A 74 -5.66 -1.59 21.31
CA ILE A 74 -4.70 -2.64 20.92
C ILE A 74 -4.51 -2.62 19.40
N VAL A 75 -3.26 -2.49 18.97
CA VAL A 75 -2.84 -2.58 17.57
C VAL A 75 -2.09 -3.90 17.37
N ALA A 76 -2.66 -4.83 16.62
CA ALA A 76 -1.93 -6.01 16.20
C ALA A 76 -0.95 -5.67 15.08
N VAL A 77 0.29 -6.13 15.19
CA VAL A 77 1.33 -5.98 14.18
C VAL A 77 1.63 -7.36 13.61
N ILE A 78 1.10 -7.64 12.42
CA ILE A 78 1.33 -8.88 11.68
C ILE A 78 2.57 -8.69 10.81
N ASP A 79 3.71 -9.20 11.27
CA ASP A 79 5.02 -8.86 10.70
C ASP A 79 6.10 -9.93 11.03
N SER A 80 7.37 -9.54 11.11
CA SER A 80 8.53 -10.40 11.36
C SER A 80 8.82 -10.66 12.84
N GLY A 81 7.92 -10.30 13.75
CA GLY A 81 8.15 -10.32 15.19
C GLY A 81 8.62 -8.97 15.73
N ILE A 82 8.88 -8.90 17.03
CA ILE A 82 9.34 -7.69 17.73
C ILE A 82 10.45 -8.06 18.72
N ASP A 83 11.48 -7.23 18.84
CA ASP A 83 12.41 -7.27 19.98
C ASP A 83 11.69 -6.84 21.26
N MET A 84 11.11 -7.81 21.98
CA MET A 84 10.37 -7.61 23.23
C MET A 84 11.20 -6.95 24.34
N ASN A 85 12.53 -6.95 24.22
CA ASN A 85 13.44 -6.38 25.21
C ASN A 85 13.99 -5.00 24.78
N HIS A 86 13.43 -4.41 23.72
CA HIS A 86 13.81 -3.07 23.30
C HIS A 86 13.38 -2.04 24.36
N ALA A 87 14.32 -1.24 24.85
CA ALA A 87 14.07 -0.34 25.98
C ALA A 87 12.95 0.67 25.67
N ASP A 88 12.93 1.16 24.43
CA ASP A 88 11.95 2.12 23.92
C ASP A 88 10.56 1.51 23.63
N LEU A 89 10.38 0.20 23.86
CA LEU A 89 9.10 -0.51 23.72
C LEU A 89 8.64 -1.15 25.04
N THR A 90 9.33 -0.85 26.15
CA THR A 90 9.00 -1.37 27.48
C THR A 90 7.56 -1.02 27.84
N ASP A 91 6.79 -2.01 28.32
CA ASP A 91 5.36 -1.89 28.66
C ASP A 91 4.44 -1.48 27.51
N ARG A 92 4.91 -1.49 26.26
CA ARG A 92 4.11 -1.18 25.07
C ARG A 92 3.62 -2.43 24.36
N VAL A 93 4.29 -3.55 24.55
CA VAL A 93 4.10 -4.77 23.74
C VAL A 93 3.59 -5.91 24.60
N PHE A 94 2.44 -6.47 24.23
CA PHE A 94 1.90 -7.67 24.86
C PHE A 94 2.67 -8.93 24.45
N VAL A 95 2.49 -10.01 25.22
CA VAL A 95 2.90 -11.34 24.78
C VAL A 95 2.03 -11.75 23.59
N GLY A 96 2.64 -11.78 22.42
CA GLY A 96 1.99 -12.15 21.17
C GLY A 96 2.14 -13.63 20.82
N LYS A 97 2.06 -13.94 19.53
CA LYS A 97 2.15 -15.32 19.04
C LYS A 97 3.00 -15.43 17.76
N ASP A 98 3.85 -16.45 17.76
CA ASP A 98 4.61 -16.87 16.58
C ASP A 98 3.78 -17.89 15.82
N PHE A 99 3.49 -17.59 14.56
CA PHE A 99 2.80 -18.49 13.64
C PHE A 99 3.78 -19.30 12.80
N LEU A 100 5.09 -19.09 13.03
CA LEU A 100 6.17 -19.94 12.59
C LEU A 100 6.54 -20.91 13.72
N GLU A 101 7.07 -22.08 13.38
CA GLU A 101 7.16 -23.23 14.30
C GLU A 101 8.16 -23.06 15.46
N ASN A 102 8.87 -21.93 15.56
CA ASN A 102 9.97 -21.77 16.51
C ASN A 102 9.49 -21.22 17.87
N GLY A 103 8.27 -20.68 17.96
CA GLY A 103 7.66 -20.21 19.20
C GLY A 103 8.33 -18.95 19.80
N GLU A 104 9.28 -18.35 19.08
CA GLU A 104 10.02 -17.17 19.52
C GLU A 104 9.50 -15.93 18.79
N MET A 105 9.00 -14.95 19.55
CA MET A 105 8.54 -13.66 19.01
C MET A 105 9.66 -12.76 18.48
N LYS A 106 10.91 -13.22 18.54
CA LYS A 106 12.09 -12.48 18.20
C LYS A 106 12.03 -12.00 16.74
N ASP A 107 12.30 -10.72 16.56
CA ASP A 107 12.50 -10.15 15.24
C ASP A 107 13.92 -10.44 14.75
N ASP A 108 14.00 -11.31 13.75
CA ASP A 108 15.25 -11.73 13.10
C ASP A 108 15.49 -11.03 11.76
N THR A 109 14.59 -10.12 11.36
CA THR A 109 14.71 -9.30 10.14
C THR A 109 14.90 -7.82 10.47
N GLY A 110 14.43 -7.40 11.64
CA GLY A 110 14.42 -6.03 12.11
C GLY A 110 13.33 -5.15 11.51
N HIS A 111 12.35 -5.73 10.83
CA HIS A 111 11.24 -5.02 10.19
C HIS A 111 10.09 -4.76 11.18
N GLY A 112 9.55 -5.79 11.83
CA GLY A 112 8.42 -5.65 12.76
C GLY A 112 8.74 -4.80 13.98
N THR A 113 9.97 -4.86 14.51
CA THR A 113 10.44 -3.96 15.58
C THR A 113 10.43 -2.50 15.12
N HIS A 114 10.78 -2.24 13.86
CA HIS A 114 10.80 -0.89 13.30
C HIS A 114 9.39 -0.34 13.10
N VAL A 115 8.48 -1.17 12.59
CA VAL A 115 7.05 -0.86 12.48
C VAL A 115 6.44 -0.55 13.84
N ALA A 116 6.77 -1.34 14.87
CA ALA A 116 6.26 -1.16 16.22
C ALA A 116 6.69 0.17 16.85
N GLY A 117 7.95 0.58 16.65
CA GLY A 117 8.45 1.87 17.15
C GLY A 117 7.73 3.07 16.53
N ILE A 118 7.38 3.00 15.24
CA ILE A 118 6.61 4.07 14.59
C ILE A 118 5.27 4.25 15.29
N ILE A 119 4.58 3.13 15.59
CA ILE A 119 3.27 3.19 16.25
C ILE A 119 3.43 3.65 17.70
N ALA A 120 4.36 3.06 18.43
CA ALA A 120 4.29 2.99 19.88
C ALA A 120 5.64 3.02 20.62
N ALA A 121 6.73 3.52 20.04
CA ALA A 121 7.90 3.86 20.86
C ALA A 121 7.52 4.80 22.01
N ASN A 122 8.21 4.67 23.14
CA ASN A 122 7.96 5.48 24.31
C ASN A 122 8.33 6.94 24.03
N VAL A 123 7.78 7.85 24.82
CA VAL A 123 8.15 9.27 24.78
C VAL A 123 8.59 9.63 26.19
N ASP A 124 9.84 9.30 26.50
CA ASP A 124 10.39 9.27 27.86
C ASP A 124 11.78 9.93 27.98
N GLY A 125 12.27 10.52 26.90
CA GLY A 125 13.59 11.16 26.82
C GLY A 125 14.69 10.20 26.37
N SER A 126 14.33 9.09 25.74
CA SER A 126 15.25 8.07 25.23
C SER A 126 14.88 7.70 23.80
N GLY A 127 15.86 7.42 22.95
CA GLY A 127 15.57 6.86 21.62
C GLY A 127 14.75 7.75 20.71
N VAL A 128 13.66 7.18 20.17
CA VAL A 128 12.73 7.80 19.22
C VAL A 128 11.37 8.00 19.87
N GLN A 129 10.49 8.79 19.25
CA GLN A 129 9.10 8.91 19.69
C GLN A 129 8.17 8.08 18.82
N GLY A 130 7.24 7.36 19.46
CA GLY A 130 6.10 6.76 18.78
C GLY A 130 5.00 7.79 18.50
N VAL A 131 4.11 7.48 17.56
CA VAL A 131 2.98 8.36 17.21
C VAL A 131 1.94 8.44 18.34
N THR A 132 1.85 7.42 19.20
CA THR A 132 0.73 7.24 20.14
C THR A 132 1.12 7.34 21.62
N PRO A 133 0.18 7.69 22.53
CA PRO A 133 0.41 7.66 23.97
C PRO A 133 0.42 6.24 24.55
N ASN A 134 0.81 6.12 25.82
CA ASN A 134 1.10 4.86 26.52
C ASN A 134 -0.09 3.87 26.57
N SER A 135 -1.32 4.37 26.46
CA SER A 135 -2.55 3.57 26.36
C SER A 135 -2.69 2.74 25.07
N VAL A 136 -1.93 3.04 24.01
CA VAL A 136 -1.96 2.25 22.77
C VAL A 136 -0.94 1.11 22.85
N LYS A 137 -1.40 -0.14 22.92
CA LYS A 137 -0.53 -1.30 23.07
C LYS A 137 -0.37 -2.07 21.76
N ILE A 138 0.75 -2.77 21.62
CA ILE A 138 1.05 -3.60 20.45
C ILE A 138 0.82 -5.08 20.80
N LEU A 139 0.07 -5.78 19.95
CA LEU A 139 0.02 -7.25 19.94
C LEU A 139 0.88 -7.78 18.78
N PRO A 140 2.09 -8.30 19.03
CA PRO A 140 2.95 -8.78 17.95
C PRO A 140 2.49 -10.14 17.43
N LEU A 141 2.38 -10.30 16.12
CA LEU A 141 2.02 -11.55 15.47
C LEU A 141 3.06 -11.85 14.40
N LYS A 142 3.97 -12.79 14.70
CA LYS A 142 5.08 -13.13 13.80
C LYS A 142 4.59 -14.10 12.73
N VAL A 143 4.68 -13.68 11.47
CA VAL A 143 4.31 -14.46 10.29
C VAL A 143 5.44 -14.50 9.24
N LEU A 144 6.47 -13.67 9.40
CA LEU A 144 7.65 -13.63 8.55
C LEU A 144 8.93 -13.86 9.36
N SER A 145 9.95 -14.40 8.73
CA SER A 145 11.30 -14.55 9.28
C SER A 145 12.33 -14.38 8.17
N LYS A 146 13.63 -14.34 8.54
CA LYS A 146 14.71 -14.32 7.55
C LYS A 146 14.70 -15.55 6.61
N ASP A 147 14.10 -16.65 7.07
CA ASP A 147 14.01 -17.92 6.35
C ASP A 147 12.72 -18.02 5.51
N THR A 148 11.86 -17.00 5.56
CA THR A 148 10.67 -16.94 4.70
C THR A 148 11.10 -16.58 3.28
N ASN A 149 11.26 -17.59 2.43
CA ASN A 149 11.64 -17.44 1.04
C ASN A 149 10.41 -17.66 0.13
N GLY A 150 10.00 -16.63 -0.60
CA GLY A 150 8.82 -16.68 -1.46
C GLY A 150 7.49 -16.73 -0.69
N PHE A 151 6.47 -17.33 -1.30
CA PHE A 151 5.10 -17.37 -0.76
C PHE A 151 4.76 -18.68 -0.02
N VAL A 152 5.76 -19.49 0.31
CA VAL A 152 5.60 -20.77 1.00
C VAL A 152 6.61 -20.84 2.15
N TYR A 153 6.14 -21.23 3.33
CA TYR A 153 6.97 -21.52 4.49
C TYR A 153 6.69 -22.96 4.95
N LYS A 154 7.72 -23.82 4.92
CA LYS A 154 7.63 -25.24 5.32
C LYS A 154 6.41 -25.98 4.71
N GLY A 155 6.17 -25.77 3.41
CA GLY A 155 5.07 -26.42 2.69
C GLY A 155 3.68 -25.80 2.90
N ARG A 156 3.56 -24.74 3.69
CA ARG A 156 2.33 -23.96 3.85
C ARG A 156 2.42 -22.66 3.06
N VAL A 157 1.36 -22.30 2.35
CA VAL A 157 1.28 -20.99 1.68
C VAL A 157 1.23 -19.89 2.75
N ILE A 158 2.02 -18.83 2.56
CA ILE A 158 2.20 -17.77 3.56
C ILE A 158 0.88 -17.07 3.93
N THR A 159 -0.05 -16.96 2.97
CA THR A 159 -1.36 -16.34 3.19
C THR A 159 -2.24 -17.14 4.15
N ASP A 160 -2.08 -18.46 4.24
CA ASP A 160 -2.79 -19.27 5.22
C ASP A 160 -2.24 -19.11 6.64
N ILE A 161 -0.94 -18.79 6.77
CA ILE A 161 -0.28 -18.46 8.05
C ILE A 161 -0.77 -17.06 8.49
N ILE A 162 -0.81 -16.10 7.57
CA ILE A 162 -1.35 -14.76 7.82
C ILE A 162 -2.82 -14.84 8.21
N ALA A 163 -3.60 -15.73 7.59
CA ALA A 163 -5.00 -15.96 7.96
C ALA A 163 -5.16 -16.47 9.41
N ASP A 164 -4.24 -17.34 9.89
CA ASP A 164 -4.23 -17.77 11.29
C ASP A 164 -3.91 -16.62 12.25
N ALA A 165 -2.98 -15.74 11.86
CA ALA A 165 -2.65 -14.54 12.63
C ALA A 165 -3.82 -13.56 12.70
N LEU A 166 -4.53 -13.35 11.59
CA LEU A 166 -5.75 -12.54 11.55
C LEU A 166 -6.84 -13.11 12.45
N ALA A 167 -7.07 -14.43 12.41
CA ALA A 167 -8.04 -15.09 13.28
C ALA A 167 -7.69 -14.89 14.76
N PHE A 168 -6.42 -15.06 15.14
CA PHE A 168 -5.96 -14.81 16.51
C PHE A 168 -6.10 -13.33 16.91
N ALA A 169 -5.82 -12.38 16.01
CA ALA A 169 -6.02 -10.96 16.27
C ALA A 169 -7.49 -10.64 16.55
N VAL A 170 -8.40 -11.25 15.78
CA VAL A 170 -9.86 -11.14 15.99
C VAL A 170 -10.26 -11.71 17.35
N GLU A 171 -9.79 -12.91 17.69
CA GLU A 171 -10.06 -13.55 18.99
C GLU A 171 -9.49 -12.74 20.17
N SER A 172 -8.37 -12.05 19.94
CA SER A 172 -7.74 -11.16 20.92
C SER A 172 -8.43 -9.80 21.05
N ASN A 173 -9.51 -9.57 20.30
CA ASN A 173 -10.34 -8.36 20.36
C ASN A 173 -9.54 -7.05 20.17
N VAL A 174 -8.62 -7.05 19.20
CA VAL A 174 -7.83 -5.85 18.87
C VAL A 174 -8.66 -4.78 18.16
N ASP A 175 -8.26 -3.51 18.28
CA ASP A 175 -8.95 -2.40 17.63
C ASP A 175 -8.46 -2.16 16.19
N VAL A 176 -7.17 -2.40 15.94
CA VAL A 176 -6.50 -2.13 14.66
C VAL A 176 -5.54 -3.28 14.31
N ILE A 177 -5.43 -3.64 13.04
CA ILE A 177 -4.45 -4.60 12.52
C ILE A 177 -3.59 -3.89 11.47
N ASN A 178 -2.29 -3.82 11.74
CA ASN A 178 -1.27 -3.35 10.82
C ASN A 178 -0.64 -4.53 10.08
N MET A 179 -0.71 -4.51 8.75
CA MET A 179 -0.08 -5.46 7.84
C MET A 179 0.93 -4.73 6.96
N SER A 180 2.14 -4.51 7.46
CA SER A 180 3.24 -3.87 6.72
C SER A 180 3.90 -4.84 5.73
N LEU A 181 3.08 -5.56 4.97
CA LEU A 181 3.44 -6.64 4.05
C LEU A 181 2.48 -6.64 2.85
N GLY A 182 2.83 -7.39 1.81
CA GLY A 182 1.95 -7.55 0.65
C GLY A 182 2.33 -8.73 -0.23
N TRP A 183 1.37 -9.18 -1.03
CA TRP A 183 1.50 -10.33 -1.93
C TRP A 183 0.60 -10.18 -3.18
N PRO A 184 0.89 -10.91 -4.28
CA PRO A 184 0.05 -10.89 -5.47
C PRO A 184 -1.25 -11.69 -5.26
N LYS A 185 -2.34 -11.28 -5.91
CA LYS A 185 -3.66 -11.96 -5.80
C LYS A 185 -3.61 -13.48 -6.03
N LEU A 186 -2.66 -13.96 -6.85
CA LEU A 186 -2.49 -15.38 -7.18
C LEU A 186 -2.27 -16.27 -5.95
N VAL A 187 -1.72 -15.73 -4.86
CA VAL A 187 -1.47 -16.49 -3.62
C VAL A 187 -2.60 -16.34 -2.60
N ASN A 188 -3.74 -15.75 -2.97
CA ASN A 188 -4.93 -15.74 -2.12
C ASN A 188 -5.53 -17.14 -2.02
N THR A 189 -5.79 -17.56 -0.79
CA THR A 189 -6.65 -18.69 -0.48
C THR A 189 -8.05 -18.20 -0.04
N PRO A 190 -9.09 -19.04 -0.10
CA PRO A 190 -10.39 -18.68 0.49
C PRO A 190 -10.29 -18.32 1.98
N LYS A 191 -9.32 -18.93 2.69
CA LYS A 191 -9.07 -18.71 4.11
C LYS A 191 -8.61 -17.28 4.41
N ILE A 192 -7.64 -16.74 3.66
CA ILE A 192 -7.16 -15.37 3.88
C ILE A 192 -8.22 -14.32 3.56
N VAL A 193 -9.00 -14.53 2.48
CA VAL A 193 -10.11 -13.63 2.14
C VAL A 193 -11.15 -13.63 3.26
N ARG A 194 -11.57 -14.82 3.72
CA ARG A 194 -12.54 -14.92 4.82
C ARG A 194 -12.01 -14.31 6.12
N ALA A 195 -10.72 -14.47 6.43
CA ALA A 195 -10.13 -13.90 7.64
C ALA A 195 -10.15 -12.36 7.63
N LEU A 196 -9.87 -11.74 6.48
CA LEU A 196 -9.98 -10.29 6.29
C LEU A 196 -11.44 -9.82 6.42
N ASP A 197 -12.39 -10.53 5.80
CA ASP A 197 -13.83 -10.25 5.92
C ASP A 197 -14.29 -10.33 7.37
N VAL A 198 -13.94 -11.39 8.10
CA VAL A 198 -14.32 -11.56 9.51
C VAL A 198 -13.74 -10.44 10.37
N ALA A 199 -12.48 -10.05 10.17
CA ALA A 199 -11.89 -8.96 10.93
C ALA A 199 -12.61 -7.63 10.67
N ALA A 200 -12.98 -7.37 9.42
CA ALA A 200 -13.78 -6.22 9.04
C ALA A 200 -15.22 -6.26 9.62
N GLU A 201 -15.89 -7.42 9.57
CA GLU A 201 -17.22 -7.66 10.16
C GLU A 201 -17.23 -7.41 11.68
N ARG A 202 -16.10 -7.69 12.36
CA ARG A 202 -15.89 -7.42 13.78
C ARG A 202 -15.59 -5.95 14.09
N GLY A 203 -15.51 -5.09 13.08
CA GLY A 203 -15.27 -3.66 13.22
C GLY A 203 -13.82 -3.28 13.50
N ILE A 204 -12.88 -4.22 13.25
CA ILE A 204 -11.44 -3.99 13.39
C ILE A 204 -10.95 -3.18 12.19
N VAL A 205 -10.15 -2.14 12.44
CA VAL A 205 -9.57 -1.33 11.35
C VAL A 205 -8.38 -2.09 10.76
N LEU A 206 -8.41 -2.34 9.45
CA LEU A 206 -7.35 -3.03 8.73
C LEU A 206 -6.52 -2.04 7.93
N VAL A 207 -5.20 -2.04 8.10
CA VAL A 207 -4.26 -1.16 7.40
C VAL A 207 -3.17 -1.99 6.76
N ALA A 208 -2.86 -1.72 5.49
CA ALA A 208 -1.82 -2.44 4.76
C ALA A 208 -0.94 -1.54 3.89
N ALA A 209 0.29 -1.98 3.68
CA ALA A 209 1.25 -1.33 2.79
C ALA A 209 0.89 -1.52 1.31
N ALA A 210 1.04 -0.47 0.50
CA ALA A 210 0.74 -0.50 -0.94
C ALA A 210 1.74 -1.32 -1.78
N GLY A 211 2.95 -1.56 -1.28
CA GLY A 211 4.05 -2.17 -2.01
C GLY A 211 5.06 -1.14 -2.53
N ASN A 212 6.25 -1.63 -2.88
CA ASN A 212 7.45 -0.81 -3.11
C ASN A 212 8.05 -1.03 -4.51
N ASN A 213 7.21 -1.09 -5.55
CA ASN A 213 7.64 -1.42 -6.91
C ASN A 213 7.38 -0.31 -7.95
N ASN A 214 6.93 0.88 -7.52
CA ASN A 214 6.51 1.98 -8.40
C ASN A 214 5.46 1.55 -9.44
N LYS A 215 4.45 0.80 -9.01
CA LYS A 215 3.42 0.26 -9.90
C LYS A 215 2.02 0.73 -9.53
N ASP A 216 1.19 0.93 -10.56
CA ASP A 216 -0.27 1.02 -10.44
C ASP A 216 -0.90 -0.37 -10.64
N VAL A 217 -0.60 -1.30 -9.73
CA VAL A 217 -1.14 -2.67 -9.75
C VAL A 217 -1.72 -3.03 -8.37
N PRO A 218 -2.77 -3.86 -8.32
CA PRO A 218 -3.36 -4.25 -7.05
C PRO A 218 -2.41 -5.20 -6.28
N THR A 219 -2.13 -4.85 -5.03
CA THR A 219 -1.38 -5.68 -4.08
C THR A 219 -2.32 -6.09 -2.95
N TRP A 220 -2.27 -7.36 -2.53
CA TRP A 220 -3.06 -7.85 -1.41
C TRP A 220 -2.24 -7.80 -0.12
N PRO A 221 -2.85 -7.48 1.05
CA PRO A 221 -4.27 -7.30 1.28
C PRO A 221 -4.78 -5.87 0.97
N CYS A 222 -3.92 -4.96 0.50
CA CYS A 222 -4.27 -3.57 0.14
C CYS A 222 -5.49 -3.43 -0.80
N ALA A 223 -5.66 -4.37 -1.72
CA ALA A 223 -6.76 -4.45 -2.67
C ALA A 223 -8.08 -5.00 -2.08
N HIS A 224 -8.08 -5.46 -0.82
CA HIS A 224 -9.30 -5.87 -0.15
C HIS A 224 -10.15 -4.62 0.21
N PRO A 225 -11.45 -4.56 -0.10
CA PRO A 225 -12.32 -3.39 0.15
C PRO A 225 -12.29 -2.85 1.59
N ALA A 226 -12.23 -3.75 2.57
CA ALA A 226 -12.17 -3.37 3.98
C ALA A 226 -10.84 -2.72 4.42
N VAL A 227 -9.76 -2.90 3.65
CA VAL A 227 -8.40 -2.52 4.05
C VAL A 227 -8.06 -1.10 3.60
N ILE A 228 -7.53 -0.31 4.52
CA ILE A 228 -6.93 1.00 4.24
C ILE A 228 -5.56 0.75 3.60
N CYS A 229 -5.42 1.15 2.33
CA CYS A 229 -4.21 0.94 1.55
C CYS A 229 -3.31 2.17 1.59
N VAL A 230 -2.07 2.00 2.05
CA VAL A 230 -1.17 3.12 2.39
C VAL A 230 0.10 3.09 1.54
N GLY A 231 0.28 4.12 0.71
CA GLY A 231 1.53 4.39 -0.01
C GLY A 231 2.50 5.26 0.79
N ALA A 232 3.70 5.46 0.25
CA ALA A 232 4.76 6.25 0.88
C ALA A 232 4.97 7.61 0.19
N ILE A 233 5.25 8.62 0.99
CA ILE A 233 5.79 9.92 0.56
C ILE A 233 7.18 10.16 1.14
N ASP A 234 7.92 11.03 0.45
CA ASP A 234 9.18 11.60 0.90
C ASP A 234 9.00 12.85 1.78
N ASN A 235 10.12 13.38 2.28
CA ASN A 235 10.16 14.57 3.13
C ASN A 235 9.85 15.89 2.39
N GLN A 236 9.51 15.84 1.10
CA GLN A 236 9.07 16.96 0.27
C GLN A 236 7.59 16.86 -0.12
N GLY A 237 6.96 15.71 0.12
CA GLY A 237 5.52 15.50 -0.08
C GLY A 237 5.20 14.90 -1.43
N HIS A 238 6.21 14.43 -2.16
CA HIS A 238 6.04 13.64 -3.37
C HIS A 238 5.83 12.18 -3.00
N ILE A 239 5.08 11.44 -3.83
CA ILE A 239 5.01 9.99 -3.71
C ILE A 239 6.44 9.45 -3.86
N SER A 240 6.93 8.67 -2.91
CA SER A 240 8.30 8.13 -3.00
C SER A 240 8.45 7.33 -4.29
N GLU A 241 9.64 7.36 -4.89
CA GLU A 241 9.89 6.72 -6.18
C GLU A 241 9.51 5.23 -6.16
N PHE A 242 9.80 4.53 -5.07
CA PHE A 242 9.45 3.11 -4.93
C PHE A 242 7.95 2.86 -4.68
N SER A 243 7.16 3.84 -4.23
CA SER A 243 5.80 3.58 -3.75
C SER A 243 4.88 3.16 -4.88
N ASN A 244 4.12 2.08 -4.67
CA ASN A 244 2.95 1.82 -5.50
C ASN A 244 1.92 2.96 -5.34
N HIS A 245 1.12 3.18 -6.37
CA HIS A 245 0.24 4.34 -6.51
C HIS A 245 -1.03 3.99 -7.30
N GLY A 246 -1.86 4.98 -7.61
CA GLY A 246 -3.09 4.86 -8.39
C GLY A 246 -4.34 4.71 -7.54
N GLY A 247 -5.47 4.44 -8.19
CA GLY A 247 -6.81 4.38 -7.56
C GLY A 247 -6.99 3.28 -6.51
N LYS A 248 -6.02 2.36 -6.36
CA LYS A 248 -6.04 1.28 -5.37
C LYS A 248 -5.47 1.73 -4.01
N VAL A 249 -4.66 2.79 -4.01
CA VAL A 249 -4.03 3.37 -2.82
C VAL A 249 -4.93 4.47 -2.26
N ASP A 250 -5.35 4.34 -1.00
CA ASP A 250 -6.29 5.29 -0.38
C ASP A 250 -5.58 6.57 0.06
N LEU A 251 -4.51 6.39 0.82
CA LEU A 251 -3.74 7.45 1.44
C LEU A 251 -2.24 7.21 1.25
N VAL A 252 -1.46 8.24 1.50
CA VAL A 252 -0.02 8.13 1.72
C VAL A 252 0.38 8.67 3.07
N ALA A 253 1.49 8.19 3.60
CA ALA A 253 2.11 8.66 4.82
C ALA A 253 3.65 8.62 4.69
N PRO A 254 4.40 9.23 5.61
CA PRO A 254 5.87 9.21 5.57
C PRO A 254 6.40 7.78 5.45
N GLY A 255 7.18 7.52 4.39
CA GLY A 255 7.71 6.17 4.14
C GLY A 255 9.16 6.15 3.67
N GLU A 256 9.81 7.30 3.49
CA GLU A 256 11.21 7.38 3.08
C GLU A 256 12.08 7.93 4.20
N TRP A 257 13.18 7.24 4.48
CA TRP A 257 14.14 7.53 5.54
C TRP A 257 13.46 7.69 6.91
N ILE A 258 12.65 6.70 7.27
CA ILE A 258 11.91 6.71 8.52
C ILE A 258 12.78 6.10 9.61
N VAL A 259 13.10 6.92 10.61
CA VAL A 259 13.87 6.54 11.80
C VAL A 259 12.92 5.92 12.83
N SER A 260 13.25 4.70 13.28
CA SER A 260 12.50 3.99 14.31
C SER A 260 13.39 2.94 15.00
N THR A 261 12.81 2.22 15.96
CA THR A 261 13.45 1.12 16.70
C THR A 261 13.91 -0.01 15.78
N HIS A 262 14.90 -0.77 16.22
CA HIS A 262 15.49 -1.91 15.51
C HIS A 262 15.99 -2.91 16.57
N PRO A 263 16.00 -4.23 16.31
CA PRO A 263 16.44 -5.20 17.31
C PRO A 263 17.86 -4.90 17.79
N LYS A 264 18.08 -4.85 19.10
CA LYS A 264 19.41 -4.49 19.66
C LYS A 264 20.50 -5.49 19.31
N ALA A 265 20.09 -6.73 19.03
CA ALA A 265 20.96 -7.82 18.59
C ALA A 265 21.37 -7.72 17.11
N MET A 266 20.79 -6.79 16.35
CA MET A 266 21.10 -6.54 14.94
C MET A 266 21.91 -5.26 14.79
N GLU A 267 22.87 -5.28 13.86
CA GLU A 267 23.67 -4.09 13.53
C GLU A 267 22.85 -3.11 12.69
N SER A 268 22.67 -1.90 13.21
CA SER A 268 22.18 -0.75 12.45
C SER A 268 23.20 -0.38 11.37
N ARG A 269 22.77 -0.42 10.11
CA ARG A 269 23.63 -0.22 8.93
C ARG A 269 23.58 1.21 8.43
N THR A 270 22.41 1.84 8.47
CA THR A 270 22.22 3.21 7.95
C THR A 270 22.57 4.23 9.01
N LEU A 271 21.94 4.13 10.20
CA LEU A 271 22.17 5.09 11.28
C LEU A 271 23.44 4.81 12.09
N ARG A 272 23.92 3.56 12.10
CA ARG A 272 25.06 3.12 12.95
C ARG A 272 24.81 3.37 14.44
N VAL A 273 23.54 3.34 14.85
CA VAL A 273 23.10 3.48 16.24
C VAL A 273 22.45 2.16 16.67
N GLN A 274 22.97 1.51 17.71
CA GLN A 274 22.39 0.27 18.20
C GLN A 274 20.94 0.49 18.65
N GLY A 275 20.04 -0.41 18.23
CA GLY A 275 18.63 -0.34 18.59
C GLY A 275 17.79 0.57 17.68
N TYR A 276 18.38 1.28 16.71
CA TYR A 276 17.63 2.20 15.86
C TYR A 276 18.10 2.14 14.41
N GLU A 277 17.18 2.31 13.46
CA GLU A 277 17.51 2.26 12.03
C GLU A 277 16.62 3.19 11.20
N ALA A 278 17.15 3.65 10.07
CA ALA A 278 16.38 4.34 9.02
C ALA A 278 16.01 3.35 7.92
N LYS A 279 14.70 3.25 7.60
CA LYS A 279 14.17 2.35 6.57
C LYS A 279 13.25 3.09 5.59
N ASN A 280 13.11 2.49 4.40
CA ASN A 280 12.25 2.96 3.33
C ASN A 280 11.17 1.91 3.04
N GLY A 281 9.93 2.34 2.86
CA GLY A 281 8.84 1.50 2.40
C GLY A 281 7.46 2.05 2.70
N SER A 282 6.47 1.64 1.91
CA SER A 282 5.06 1.72 2.28
C SER A 282 4.77 0.94 3.57
N SER A 283 5.61 -0.05 3.90
CA SER A 283 5.65 -0.72 5.20
C SER A 283 5.95 0.19 6.39
N GLN A 284 6.71 1.29 6.18
CA GLN A 284 6.94 2.34 7.17
C GLN A 284 5.82 3.40 7.16
N ALA A 285 5.13 3.57 6.03
CA ALA A 285 3.98 4.48 5.94
C ALA A 285 2.72 3.92 6.64
N ALA A 286 2.41 2.63 6.45
CA ALA A 286 1.28 1.95 7.07
C ALA A 286 1.15 2.16 8.59
N PRO A 287 2.20 2.02 9.42
CA PRO A 287 2.09 2.20 10.87
C PRO A 287 1.69 3.62 11.31
N PHE A 288 1.98 4.67 10.53
CA PHE A 288 1.47 6.01 10.84
C PHE A 288 -0.07 6.07 10.73
N VAL A 289 -0.64 5.40 9.73
CA VAL A 289 -2.10 5.32 9.56
C VAL A 289 -2.73 4.40 10.61
N SER A 290 -2.08 3.28 10.94
CA SER A 290 -2.49 2.41 12.05
C SER A 290 -2.53 3.15 13.38
N ALA A 291 -1.52 3.97 13.65
CA ALA A 291 -1.48 4.84 14.82
C ALA A 291 -2.58 5.90 14.80
N ALA A 292 -2.85 6.54 13.66
CA ALA A 292 -3.95 7.49 13.52
C ALA A 292 -5.32 6.85 13.80
N ALA A 293 -5.56 5.64 13.29
CA ALA A 293 -6.76 4.86 13.58
C ALA A 293 -6.87 4.53 15.08
N ALA A 294 -5.77 4.15 15.73
CA ALA A 294 -5.72 3.89 17.16
C ALA A 294 -6.04 5.14 18.00
N LEU A 295 -5.53 6.31 17.60
CA LEU A 295 -5.82 7.59 18.27
C LEU A 295 -7.29 7.99 18.13
N LEU A 296 -7.92 7.75 16.98
CA LEU A 296 -9.35 7.96 16.79
C LEU A 296 -10.17 7.03 17.69
N LYS A 297 -9.78 5.76 17.79
CA LYS A 297 -10.38 4.79 18.73
C LYS A 297 -10.17 5.19 20.20
N LEU A 298 -9.06 5.83 20.53
CA LEU A 298 -8.80 6.34 21.87
C LEU A 298 -9.71 7.55 22.18
N GLN A 299 -9.87 8.46 21.22
CA GLN A 299 -10.76 9.63 21.31
C GLN A 299 -12.23 9.23 21.53
N ASP A 300 -12.72 8.29 20.71
CA ASP A 300 -14.10 7.77 20.76
C ASP A 300 -14.10 6.25 20.48
N PRO A 301 -14.26 5.41 21.52
CA PRO A 301 -14.28 3.96 21.39
C PRO A 301 -15.44 3.42 20.55
N SER A 302 -16.52 4.19 20.42
CA SER A 302 -17.73 3.79 19.68
C SER A 302 -17.58 3.91 18.16
N LEU A 303 -16.51 4.56 17.68
CA LEU A 303 -16.27 4.74 16.25
C LEU A 303 -16.18 3.38 15.54
N LYS A 304 -16.99 3.21 14.51
CA LYS A 304 -16.92 2.07 13.60
C LYS A 304 -15.75 2.25 12.63
N ALA A 305 -15.24 1.15 12.07
CA ALA A 305 -14.15 1.20 11.09
C ALA A 305 -14.46 2.14 9.90
N ASN A 306 -15.70 2.16 9.42
CA ASN A 306 -16.13 3.07 8.36
C ASN A 306 -16.08 4.56 8.76
N GLU A 307 -16.42 4.89 10.02
CA GLU A 307 -16.32 6.27 10.53
C GLU A 307 -14.85 6.69 10.71
N ILE A 308 -13.97 5.75 11.07
CA ILE A 308 -12.52 5.98 11.14
C ILE A 308 -11.95 6.26 9.75
N LYS A 309 -12.29 5.42 8.76
CA LYS A 309 -11.94 5.69 7.34
C LYS A 309 -12.44 7.07 6.92
N ALA A 310 -13.70 7.41 7.24
CA ALA A 310 -14.28 8.71 6.91
C ALA A 310 -13.43 9.87 7.43
N LYS A 311 -13.07 9.84 8.72
CA LYS A 311 -12.27 10.89 9.36
C LYS A 311 -10.88 11.00 8.73
N LEU A 312 -10.19 9.87 8.52
CA LEU A 312 -8.86 9.84 7.93
C LEU A 312 -8.83 10.35 6.47
N TYR A 313 -9.82 9.98 5.67
CA TYR A 313 -9.89 10.34 4.25
C TYR A 313 -10.34 11.78 4.05
N ALA A 314 -11.32 12.24 4.83
CA ALA A 314 -11.81 13.62 4.75
C ALA A 314 -10.80 14.65 5.29
N SER A 315 -9.88 14.23 6.15
CA SER A 315 -8.81 15.09 6.67
C SER A 315 -7.51 15.00 5.87
N ALA A 316 -7.46 14.19 4.81
CA ALA A 316 -6.25 13.99 4.04
C ALA A 316 -5.81 15.29 3.35
N LYS A 317 -4.52 15.62 3.48
CA LYS A 317 -3.92 16.76 2.79
C LYS A 317 -3.71 16.45 1.32
N LYS A 318 -3.92 17.45 0.47
CA LYS A 318 -3.58 17.34 -0.95
C LYS A 318 -2.07 17.13 -1.11
N LEU A 319 -1.70 16.23 -2.02
CA LEU A 319 -0.30 16.00 -2.37
C LEU A 319 0.30 17.17 -3.13
N VAL A 320 1.62 17.32 -3.01
CA VAL A 320 2.40 18.11 -3.95
C VAL A 320 2.25 17.45 -5.33
N THR A 321 2.08 18.25 -6.38
CA THR A 321 1.89 17.73 -7.73
C THR A 321 3.06 16.82 -8.11
N ASP A 322 2.77 15.55 -8.34
CA ASP A 322 3.76 14.57 -8.76
C ASP A 322 4.16 14.84 -10.22
N LYS A 323 5.47 14.81 -10.52
CA LYS A 323 6.00 15.07 -11.87
C LYS A 323 5.53 14.03 -12.89
N ASP A 324 5.31 12.79 -12.43
CA ASP A 324 4.90 11.66 -13.26
C ASP A 324 3.38 11.49 -13.29
N GLN A 325 2.63 12.50 -12.82
CA GLN A 325 1.16 12.48 -12.72
C GLN A 325 0.63 11.30 -11.88
N ARG A 326 1.48 10.72 -11.01
CA ARG A 326 1.07 9.70 -10.05
C ARG A 326 0.08 10.32 -9.06
N PHE A 327 -0.91 9.53 -8.67
CA PHE A 327 -1.97 9.95 -7.76
C PHE A 327 -2.32 8.85 -6.77
N VAL A 328 -3.03 9.23 -5.70
CA VAL A 328 -3.73 8.33 -4.78
C VAL A 328 -5.14 8.87 -4.56
N ARG A 329 -6.03 8.11 -3.92
CA ARG A 329 -7.46 8.48 -3.84
C ARG A 329 -7.73 9.75 -3.02
N PHE A 330 -7.18 9.85 -1.80
CA PHE A 330 -7.57 10.89 -0.85
C PHE A 330 -6.43 11.88 -0.51
N GLY A 331 -5.18 11.43 -0.46
CA GLY A 331 -4.02 12.29 -0.24
C GLY A 331 -3.12 11.82 0.91
N ALA A 332 -2.41 12.75 1.54
CA ALA A 332 -1.49 12.49 2.64
C ALA A 332 -2.19 12.53 4.00
N LEU A 333 -1.81 11.63 4.90
CA LEU A 333 -2.31 11.57 6.28
C LEU A 333 -2.09 12.90 7.03
N SER A 334 -3.11 13.34 7.75
CA SER A 334 -3.01 14.36 8.80
C SER A 334 -3.76 13.91 10.05
N ILE A 335 -3.03 13.67 11.14
CA ILE A 335 -3.56 13.16 12.41
C ILE A 335 -4.34 14.25 13.14
N ARG A 336 -3.77 15.46 13.24
CA ARG A 336 -4.42 16.59 13.90
C ARG A 336 -5.76 16.92 13.25
N GLU A 337 -5.82 16.93 11.92
CA GLU A 337 -7.07 17.22 11.23
C GLU A 337 -8.06 16.06 11.36
N ALA A 338 -7.60 14.80 11.31
CA ALA A 338 -8.47 13.63 11.53
C ALA A 338 -9.14 13.65 12.91
N LEU A 339 -8.41 14.04 13.96
CA LEU A 339 -8.92 14.15 15.34
C LEU A 339 -9.97 15.27 15.49
N LYS A 340 -9.95 16.29 14.62
CA LYS A 340 -10.94 17.39 14.61
C LYS A 340 -12.14 17.10 13.72
N GLN A 341 -12.02 16.18 12.76
CA GLN A 341 -13.11 15.91 11.83
C GLN A 341 -14.33 15.37 12.56
N ASP A 342 -15.51 15.90 12.23
CA ASP A 342 -16.77 15.31 12.64
C ASP A 342 -17.06 14.01 11.87
N LYS A 343 -18.13 13.31 12.24
CA LYS A 343 -18.65 12.12 11.56
C LYS A 343 -19.31 12.48 10.22
N ASN A 344 -18.61 13.24 9.39
CA ASN A 344 -19.10 13.76 8.13
C ASN A 344 -19.27 12.63 7.11
N THR A 345 -20.44 12.60 6.46
CA THR A 345 -20.69 11.68 5.36
C THR A 345 -20.04 12.20 4.08
N PHE A 346 -19.37 11.31 3.36
CA PHE A 346 -19.07 11.48 1.94
C PHE A 346 -19.03 10.10 1.29
N ALA A 347 -19.09 10.04 -0.04
CA ALA A 347 -19.04 8.78 -0.77
C ALA A 347 -18.04 8.86 -1.91
N SER A 348 -17.50 7.71 -2.29
CA SER A 348 -16.52 7.60 -3.36
C SER A 348 -16.67 6.27 -4.07
N VAL A 349 -16.36 6.25 -5.37
CA VAL A 349 -16.28 5.02 -6.14
C VAL A 349 -15.07 4.22 -5.66
N LEU A 350 -15.27 2.92 -5.43
CA LEU A 350 -14.25 2.02 -4.92
C LEU A 350 -13.69 1.15 -6.05
N VAL A 351 -12.46 1.44 -6.47
CA VAL A 351 -11.72 0.67 -7.48
C VAL A 351 -10.43 0.16 -6.88
N LYS A 352 -10.54 -0.94 -6.14
CA LYS A 352 -9.43 -1.63 -5.48
C LYS A 352 -8.83 -2.78 -6.30
N ASP A 353 -9.59 -3.25 -7.29
CA ASP A 353 -9.20 -4.32 -8.20
C ASP A 353 -9.64 -3.97 -9.62
N LEU A 354 -9.19 -4.76 -10.60
CA LEU A 354 -9.64 -4.65 -11.98
C LEU A 354 -11.12 -5.06 -12.08
N VAL A 355 -11.91 -4.21 -12.73
CA VAL A 355 -13.30 -4.50 -13.07
C VAL A 355 -13.34 -4.92 -14.54
N THR A 356 -13.77 -6.15 -14.80
CA THR A 356 -13.99 -6.62 -16.16
C THR A 356 -15.28 -6.02 -16.70
N VAL A 357 -15.23 -5.55 -17.94
CA VAL A 357 -16.38 -4.96 -18.63
C VAL A 357 -16.63 -5.78 -19.90
N ASP A 358 -17.82 -6.36 -20.01
CA ASP A 358 -18.26 -7.02 -21.23
C ASP A 358 -18.83 -5.98 -22.21
N ILE A 359 -18.48 -6.15 -23.48
CA ILE A 359 -18.90 -5.27 -24.58
C ILE A 359 -19.65 -6.11 -25.60
N THR A 360 -20.82 -5.64 -26.04
CA THR A 360 -21.57 -6.29 -27.12
C THR A 360 -20.91 -6.05 -28.48
N ASP A 361 -21.32 -6.83 -29.50
CA ASP A 361 -20.81 -6.64 -30.87
C ASP A 361 -21.18 -5.26 -31.45
N GLU A 362 -22.22 -4.60 -30.92
CA GLU A 362 -22.60 -3.22 -31.24
C GLU A 362 -21.85 -2.17 -30.42
N GLY A 363 -20.90 -2.57 -29.58
CA GLY A 363 -20.05 -1.67 -28.81
C GLY A 363 -20.69 -1.11 -27.54
N LYS A 364 -21.84 -1.65 -27.13
CA LYS A 364 -22.46 -1.27 -25.86
C LYS A 364 -21.78 -2.00 -24.72
N PHE A 365 -21.56 -1.30 -23.62
CA PHE A 365 -21.02 -1.88 -22.41
C PHE A 365 -21.90 -1.57 -21.21
N THR A 366 -21.90 -2.45 -20.23
CA THR A 366 -22.48 -2.19 -18.91
C THR A 366 -21.64 -2.89 -17.85
N PHE A 367 -21.32 -2.19 -16.78
CA PHE A 367 -20.60 -2.76 -15.66
C PHE A 367 -20.97 -2.11 -14.34
N ASP A 368 -20.71 -2.86 -13.29
CA ASP A 368 -20.97 -2.48 -11.92
C ASP A 368 -19.71 -1.89 -11.30
N LEU A 369 -19.84 -0.75 -10.62
CA LEU A 369 -18.77 -0.24 -9.74
C LEU A 369 -19.25 -0.20 -8.30
N PRO A 370 -18.45 -0.72 -7.35
CA PRO A 370 -18.75 -0.55 -5.95
C PRO A 370 -18.67 0.93 -5.55
N LEU A 371 -19.60 1.34 -4.71
CA LEU A 371 -19.70 2.64 -4.09
C LEU A 371 -19.45 2.47 -2.60
N GLU A 372 -18.53 3.24 -2.03
CA GLU A 372 -18.29 3.24 -0.59
C GLU A 372 -18.81 4.56 0.00
N VAL A 373 -19.77 4.45 0.91
CA VAL A 373 -20.31 5.58 1.67
C VAL A 373 -19.69 5.58 3.05
N PHE A 374 -18.92 6.61 3.34
CA PHE A 374 -18.23 6.81 4.60
C PHE A 374 -19.11 7.61 5.56
N GLY A 375 -19.05 7.29 6.85
CA GLY A 375 -19.86 7.99 7.87
C GLY A 375 -21.30 7.47 7.93
N GLN A 376 -22.29 8.32 7.64
CA GLN A 376 -23.72 7.98 7.75
C GLN A 376 -24.32 7.60 6.38
N PRO A 377 -24.76 6.34 6.19
CA PRO A 377 -25.07 5.78 4.88
C PRO A 377 -26.49 6.05 4.36
N GLU A 378 -27.36 6.78 5.05
CA GLU A 378 -28.78 6.92 4.67
C GLU A 378 -29.09 8.15 3.79
N LYS A 379 -28.09 8.69 3.08
CA LYS A 379 -28.26 9.94 2.33
C LYS A 379 -28.37 9.70 0.82
N ASP A 380 -29.08 10.59 0.14
CA ASP A 380 -29.18 10.59 -1.32
C ASP A 380 -27.81 10.81 -1.95
N ILE A 381 -27.50 9.98 -2.94
CA ILE A 381 -26.22 9.99 -3.64
C ILE A 381 -26.47 10.33 -5.10
N THR A 382 -25.70 11.27 -5.62
CA THR A 382 -25.66 11.53 -7.06
C THR A 382 -24.27 11.23 -7.58
N VAL A 383 -24.20 10.58 -8.74
CA VAL A 383 -22.95 10.23 -9.39
C VAL A 383 -22.94 10.73 -10.83
N LYS A 384 -21.84 11.36 -11.21
CA LYS A 384 -21.58 11.84 -12.57
C LYS A 384 -20.32 11.20 -13.12
N ILE A 385 -20.31 10.90 -14.40
CA ILE A 385 -19.12 10.45 -15.14
C ILE A 385 -18.78 11.49 -16.21
N ASP A 386 -17.53 11.96 -16.20
CA ASP A 386 -16.98 12.85 -17.22
C ASP A 386 -15.95 12.09 -18.07
N GLY A 387 -15.81 12.48 -19.35
CA GLY A 387 -14.78 11.94 -20.25
C GLY A 387 -15.25 10.85 -21.23
N VAL A 388 -16.47 10.33 -21.05
CA VAL A 388 -17.10 9.36 -21.96
C VAL A 388 -18.59 9.62 -22.07
N ASN A 389 -19.20 9.27 -23.22
CA ASN A 389 -20.65 9.27 -23.37
C ASN A 389 -21.24 8.03 -22.68
N ALA A 390 -21.50 8.13 -21.37
CA ALA A 390 -22.07 7.06 -20.55
C ALA A 390 -23.10 7.62 -19.56
N SER A 391 -24.09 6.79 -19.20
CA SER A 391 -25.01 7.04 -18.10
C SER A 391 -24.57 6.29 -16.85
N VAL A 392 -24.92 6.83 -15.68
CA VAL A 392 -24.70 6.20 -14.38
C VAL A 392 -26.03 6.08 -13.65
N GLU A 393 -26.36 4.89 -13.20
CA GLU A 393 -27.48 4.60 -12.32
C GLU A 393 -26.96 4.26 -10.92
N VAL A 394 -27.48 4.92 -9.90
CA VAL A 394 -27.21 4.57 -8.50
C VAL A 394 -28.23 3.52 -8.07
N VAL A 395 -27.79 2.28 -7.90
CA VAL A 395 -28.69 1.16 -7.52
C VAL A 395 -28.98 1.22 -6.03
N ASP A 396 -27.94 1.39 -5.23
CA ASP A 396 -27.99 1.52 -3.79
C ASP A 396 -26.72 2.23 -3.27
N ASN A 397 -26.58 2.29 -1.95
CA ASN A 397 -25.43 2.92 -1.29
C ASN A 397 -24.15 2.06 -1.31
N LYS A 398 -24.12 1.02 -2.15
CA LYS A 398 -23.00 0.09 -2.33
C LYS A 398 -22.59 -0.08 -3.79
N LYS A 399 -23.43 0.33 -4.73
CA LYS A 399 -23.24 -0.02 -6.14
C LYS A 399 -23.83 1.03 -7.08
N ILE A 400 -23.07 1.33 -8.12
CA ILE A 400 -23.54 2.02 -9.31
C ILE A 400 -23.43 1.12 -10.54
N ILE A 401 -24.31 1.34 -11.51
CA ILE A 401 -24.24 0.72 -12.84
C ILE A 401 -23.82 1.80 -13.83
N VAL A 402 -22.82 1.51 -14.64
CA VAL A 402 -22.33 2.40 -15.68
C VAL A 402 -22.65 1.76 -17.03
N SER A 403 -23.37 2.48 -17.89
CA SER A 403 -23.74 2.01 -19.23
C SER A 403 -23.31 3.03 -20.27
N GLY A 404 -22.74 2.57 -21.38
CA GLY A 404 -22.29 3.45 -22.45
C GLY A 404 -22.07 2.70 -23.75
N GLU A 405 -21.55 3.42 -24.74
CA GLU A 405 -21.30 2.90 -26.07
C GLU A 405 -19.94 3.39 -26.58
N LEU A 406 -19.17 2.47 -27.16
CA LEU A 406 -17.93 2.78 -27.85
C LEU A 406 -18.22 3.07 -29.32
N ILE A 407 -17.64 4.16 -29.83
CA ILE A 407 -17.84 4.61 -31.21
C ILE A 407 -16.97 3.79 -32.18
N ASP A 408 -15.80 3.29 -31.74
CA ASP A 408 -14.91 2.47 -32.56
C ASP A 408 -14.34 1.28 -31.75
N LEU A 409 -14.66 0.07 -32.19
CA LEU A 409 -14.20 -1.19 -31.59
C LEU A 409 -12.90 -1.73 -32.20
N ASN A 410 -12.36 -1.09 -33.23
CA ASN A 410 -11.19 -1.58 -33.96
C ASN A 410 -9.85 -1.12 -33.38
N VAL A 411 -9.88 -0.27 -32.35
CA VAL A 411 -8.71 0.33 -31.72
C VAL A 411 -8.73 0.01 -30.23
N ASP A 412 -7.57 -0.39 -29.70
CA ASP A 412 -7.38 -0.38 -28.24
C ASP A 412 -7.60 1.04 -27.74
N SER A 413 -8.46 1.19 -26.74
CA SER A 413 -8.88 2.49 -26.24
C SER A 413 -8.64 2.55 -24.74
N GLU A 414 -7.80 3.49 -24.31
CA GLU A 414 -7.71 3.92 -22.91
C GLU A 414 -8.43 5.25 -22.79
N ILE A 415 -9.61 5.23 -22.18
CA ILE A 415 -10.45 6.42 -22.00
C ILE A 415 -10.32 6.86 -20.55
N PRO A 416 -9.63 7.99 -20.28
CA PRO A 416 -9.61 8.56 -18.94
C PRO A 416 -11.00 9.12 -18.64
N VAL A 417 -11.61 8.61 -17.58
CA VAL A 417 -12.90 9.07 -17.06
C VAL A 417 -12.75 9.58 -15.65
N LYS A 418 -13.66 10.46 -15.24
CA LYS A 418 -13.70 10.99 -13.89
C LYS A 418 -15.08 10.77 -13.31
N PHE A 419 -15.15 9.99 -12.23
CA PHE A 419 -16.37 9.87 -11.46
C PHE A 419 -16.41 10.96 -10.41
N THR A 420 -17.52 11.69 -10.34
CA THR A 420 -17.80 12.65 -9.26
C THR A 420 -19.01 12.17 -8.50
N VAL A 421 -18.80 11.83 -7.23
CA VAL A 421 -19.85 11.42 -6.29
C VAL A 421 -20.16 12.60 -5.39
N GLU A 422 -21.45 12.93 -5.25
CA GLU A 422 -21.93 14.00 -4.38
C GLU A 422 -22.92 13.44 -3.36
N VAL A 423 -22.63 13.71 -2.08
CA VAL A 423 -23.49 13.38 -0.94
C VAL A 423 -23.47 14.57 0.01
N ASP A 424 -24.65 15.11 0.35
CA ASP A 424 -24.80 16.22 1.30
C ASP A 424 -23.97 17.47 0.92
N GLY A 425 -23.89 17.77 -0.38
CA GLY A 425 -23.09 18.87 -0.93
C GLY A 425 -21.58 18.65 -0.94
N LYS A 426 -21.08 17.54 -0.38
CA LYS A 426 -19.67 17.15 -0.48
C LYS A 426 -19.41 16.35 -1.73
N LYS A 427 -18.39 16.76 -2.48
CA LYS A 427 -17.99 16.13 -3.73
C LYS A 427 -16.67 15.39 -3.57
N THR A 428 -16.63 14.15 -4.04
CA THR A 428 -15.40 13.38 -4.20
C THR A 428 -15.25 13.03 -5.66
N SER A 429 -14.02 13.16 -6.17
CA SER A 429 -13.71 12.82 -7.55
C SER A 429 -12.68 11.71 -7.62
N THR A 430 -12.91 10.72 -8.48
CA THR A 430 -12.01 9.59 -8.67
C THR A 430 -11.69 9.45 -10.16
N PRO A 431 -10.43 9.70 -10.58
CA PRO A 431 -10.02 9.40 -11.95
C PRO A 431 -9.89 7.88 -12.12
N ILE A 432 -10.45 7.36 -13.20
CA ILE A 432 -10.41 5.95 -13.58
C ILE A 432 -10.07 5.90 -15.07
N THR A 433 -9.29 4.91 -15.49
CA THR A 433 -9.08 4.65 -16.92
C THR A 433 -9.91 3.45 -17.31
N LEU A 434 -10.82 3.64 -18.27
CA LEU A 434 -11.51 2.54 -18.92
C LEU A 434 -10.61 2.03 -20.05
N SER A 435 -10.09 0.81 -19.90
CA SER A 435 -9.24 0.17 -20.91
C SER A 435 -10.05 -0.87 -21.68
N PHE A 436 -10.23 -0.63 -22.97
CA PHE A 436 -10.88 -1.54 -23.89
C PHE A 436 -9.83 -2.12 -24.84
N ALA A 437 -9.74 -3.45 -24.87
CA ALA A 437 -8.89 -4.15 -25.82
C ALA A 437 -9.76 -4.59 -27.00
N ARG A 438 -9.31 -4.33 -28.22
CA ARG A 438 -10.03 -4.78 -29.42
C ARG A 438 -10.03 -6.30 -29.52
N LYS A 439 -11.08 -6.87 -30.10
CA LYS A 439 -11.13 -8.29 -30.44
C LYS A 439 -10.25 -8.55 -31.66
N LEU A 440 -9.13 -9.23 -31.46
CA LEU A 440 -8.24 -9.62 -32.55
C LEU A 440 -8.84 -10.77 -33.35
N LYS A 441 -9.04 -10.59 -34.66
CA LYS A 441 -9.37 -11.69 -35.58
C LYS A 441 -8.07 -12.29 -36.11
N ARG A 442 -8.11 -13.56 -36.51
CA ARG A 442 -6.95 -14.27 -37.08
C ARG A 442 -6.36 -13.55 -38.31
N ASN A 443 -7.20 -12.86 -39.08
CA ASN A 443 -6.78 -12.08 -40.25
C ASN A 443 -6.14 -10.73 -39.89
N ASP A 444 -6.28 -10.27 -38.64
CA ASP A 444 -5.62 -9.05 -38.13
C ASP A 444 -4.20 -9.34 -37.66
N LEU A 445 -3.80 -10.62 -37.65
CA LEU A 445 -2.48 -11.09 -37.27
C LEU A 445 -1.66 -11.39 -38.53
N ILE A 446 -0.49 -10.76 -38.64
CA ILE A 446 0.46 -11.11 -39.69
C ILE A 446 1.38 -12.17 -39.09
N GLU A 447 1.34 -13.37 -39.65
CA GLU A 447 2.37 -14.38 -39.38
C GLU A 447 3.64 -13.97 -40.12
N THR A 448 4.72 -13.73 -39.39
CA THR A 448 6.02 -13.41 -39.98
C THR A 448 7.10 -14.24 -39.33
N GLN A 449 8.09 -14.61 -40.12
CA GLN A 449 9.35 -15.08 -39.60
C GLN A 449 10.01 -13.91 -38.86
N ILE A 450 10.48 -14.15 -37.63
CA ILE A 450 11.14 -13.12 -36.84
C ILE A 450 12.61 -13.49 -36.69
N ASP A 451 13.46 -12.87 -37.52
CA ASP A 451 14.90 -13.03 -37.45
C ASP A 451 15.51 -12.02 -36.47
N GLY A 452 16.36 -12.46 -35.54
CA GLY A 452 17.23 -11.55 -34.77
C GLY A 452 16.65 -10.90 -33.53
N ILE A 453 15.60 -11.46 -32.90
CA ILE A 453 15.28 -11.07 -31.53
C ILE A 453 16.34 -11.68 -30.59
N PRO A 454 17.12 -10.88 -29.84
CA PRO A 454 18.06 -11.43 -28.87
C PRO A 454 17.27 -12.12 -27.75
N VAL A 455 17.78 -13.26 -27.26
CA VAL A 455 17.08 -14.17 -26.33
C VAL A 455 16.57 -13.46 -25.06
N ASN A 456 17.27 -12.42 -24.60
CA ASN A 456 16.86 -11.56 -23.48
C ASN A 456 15.60 -10.72 -23.76
N ALA A 457 15.36 -10.32 -25.01
CA ALA A 457 14.13 -9.65 -25.44
C ALA A 457 12.96 -10.63 -25.59
N LEU A 458 13.21 -11.92 -25.83
CA LEU A 458 12.17 -12.97 -25.77
C LEU A 458 11.72 -13.22 -24.33
N ALA A 459 12.65 -13.17 -23.38
CA ALA A 459 12.36 -13.32 -21.95
C ALA A 459 11.46 -12.20 -21.40
N SER A 460 11.63 -10.96 -21.88
CA SER A 460 10.78 -9.84 -21.46
C SER A 460 9.35 -9.89 -22.04
N ILE A 461 9.17 -10.47 -23.23
CA ILE A 461 7.84 -10.66 -23.85
C ILE A 461 7.04 -11.73 -23.09
N ASN A 462 7.67 -12.85 -22.73
CA ASN A 462 7.03 -13.94 -21.99
C ASN A 462 6.56 -13.54 -20.57
N GLY A 463 7.12 -12.47 -19.99
CA GLY A 463 6.70 -11.92 -18.68
C GLY A 463 5.48 -10.99 -18.73
N SER A 464 4.98 -10.61 -19.92
CA SER A 464 3.94 -9.58 -20.05
C SER A 464 2.53 -10.18 -20.22
N ARG A 465 1.82 -10.40 -19.10
CA ARG A 465 0.44 -10.96 -19.08
C ARG A 465 -0.67 -10.04 -19.63
N LYS A 466 -0.35 -8.92 -20.28
CA LYS A 466 -1.34 -8.10 -20.98
C LYS A 466 -1.07 -8.15 -22.49
N LEU A 467 -2.00 -8.76 -23.24
CA LEU A 467 -2.06 -8.69 -24.71
C LEU A 467 -1.98 -7.25 -25.27
N SER A 468 -2.21 -6.22 -24.44
CA SER A 468 -2.15 -4.80 -24.80
C SER A 468 -0.82 -4.09 -24.50
N ARG A 469 0.17 -4.73 -23.85
CA ARG A 469 1.46 -4.08 -23.49
C ARG A 469 2.70 -4.86 -23.93
N VAL A 470 2.68 -5.44 -25.13
CA VAL A 470 3.96 -5.85 -25.75
C VAL A 470 4.61 -4.63 -26.39
N GLY A 471 5.79 -4.26 -25.88
CA GLY A 471 6.60 -3.15 -26.39
C GLY A 471 7.03 -3.40 -27.83
N MET A 472 7.32 -2.31 -28.56
CA MET A 472 7.95 -2.42 -29.87
C MET A 472 9.37 -2.97 -29.73
N VAL A 473 9.67 -4.08 -30.39
CA VAL A 473 11.03 -4.66 -30.41
C VAL A 473 11.78 -4.13 -31.63
N SER A 474 13.01 -3.66 -31.46
CA SER A 474 13.91 -3.35 -32.58
C SER A 474 14.49 -4.63 -33.14
N VAL A 475 14.31 -4.86 -34.44
CA VAL A 475 14.90 -6.01 -35.12
C VAL A 475 16.34 -5.64 -35.50
N GLU A 476 17.33 -6.09 -34.73
CA GLU A 476 18.72 -6.03 -35.17
C GLU A 476 19.03 -7.26 -36.02
N SER A 477 19.59 -7.03 -37.20
CA SER A 477 19.90 -8.05 -38.20
C SER A 477 21.05 -8.96 -37.76
N LYS A 478 20.76 -9.99 -36.97
CA LYS A 478 21.59 -11.21 -36.89
C LYS A 478 20.69 -12.45 -36.90
N PRO A 479 20.94 -13.43 -37.78
CA PRO A 479 19.98 -14.50 -38.07
C PRO A 479 19.90 -15.53 -36.94
N SER A 480 18.67 -15.84 -36.54
CA SER A 480 18.27 -17.10 -35.90
C SER A 480 16.99 -17.50 -36.61
N SER A 481 17.04 -18.60 -37.36
CA SER A 481 16.01 -19.07 -38.31
C SER A 481 14.85 -19.83 -37.65
N ASP A 482 14.74 -19.79 -36.33
CA ASP A 482 14.07 -20.85 -35.58
C ASP A 482 12.71 -20.44 -35.00
N PHE A 483 12.20 -19.24 -35.32
CA PHE A 483 10.98 -18.71 -34.72
C PHE A 483 10.03 -17.99 -35.70
N HIS A 484 8.73 -18.27 -35.58
CA HIS A 484 7.62 -17.55 -36.19
C HIS A 484 6.92 -16.71 -35.13
N GLY A 485 6.41 -15.53 -35.45
CA GLY A 485 5.56 -14.79 -34.52
C GLY A 485 4.36 -14.15 -35.19
N TYR A 486 3.32 -13.93 -34.39
CA TYR A 486 2.14 -13.16 -34.79
C TYR A 486 2.39 -11.71 -34.41
N ILE A 487 2.37 -10.80 -35.39
CA ILE A 487 2.64 -9.37 -35.16
C ILE A 487 1.43 -8.48 -35.42
N GLN A 488 1.33 -7.40 -34.65
CA GLN A 488 0.31 -6.35 -34.76
C GLN A 488 0.92 -5.10 -35.44
N GLY A 489 1.23 -5.22 -36.74
CA GLY A 489 1.74 -4.11 -37.54
C GLY A 489 3.23 -3.81 -37.40
N LYS A 490 3.72 -2.99 -38.34
CA LYS A 490 5.14 -2.60 -38.51
C LYS A 490 5.25 -1.08 -38.62
N SER A 491 6.16 -0.46 -37.88
CA SER A 491 6.47 0.97 -37.95
C SER A 491 7.98 1.15 -38.08
N GLY A 492 8.48 1.41 -39.29
CA GLY A 492 9.91 1.34 -39.59
C GLY A 492 10.49 -0.06 -39.34
N ASP A 493 11.59 -0.15 -38.59
CA ASP A 493 12.26 -1.40 -38.20
C ASP A 493 11.71 -2.02 -36.90
N LYS A 494 10.59 -1.49 -36.41
CA LYS A 494 9.95 -1.95 -35.18
C LYS A 494 8.67 -2.73 -35.47
N ILE A 495 8.51 -3.87 -34.80
CA ILE A 495 7.32 -4.73 -34.85
C ILE A 495 6.72 -4.91 -33.46
N ARG A 496 5.39 -4.96 -33.38
CA ARG A 496 4.67 -5.32 -32.14
C ARG A 496 4.37 -6.81 -32.17
N VAL A 497 5.03 -7.59 -31.34
CA VAL A 497 4.90 -9.06 -31.32
C VAL A 497 3.82 -9.46 -30.32
N ILE A 498 2.86 -10.29 -30.73
CA ILE A 498 1.73 -10.74 -29.89
C ILE A 498 2.01 -12.12 -29.32
N SER A 499 2.65 -13.00 -30.10
CA SER A 499 3.13 -14.30 -29.63
C SER A 499 4.23 -14.85 -30.55
N ILE A 500 5.07 -15.75 -30.03
CA ILE A 500 6.23 -16.33 -30.71
C ILE A 500 6.14 -17.86 -30.61
N ARG A 501 6.44 -18.55 -31.71
CA ARG A 501 6.41 -20.01 -31.88
C ARG A 501 7.78 -20.48 -32.37
N ALA A 502 8.34 -21.51 -31.74
CA ALA A 502 9.55 -22.18 -32.23
C ALA A 502 9.23 -23.10 -33.41
N ASN A 503 10.17 -23.22 -34.37
CA ASN A 503 10.04 -24.09 -35.52
C ASN A 503 9.94 -25.57 -35.09
N ALA A 504 8.88 -26.24 -35.56
CA ALA A 504 8.57 -27.61 -35.20
C ALA A 504 9.48 -28.60 -35.95
N GLY A 505 10.62 -28.94 -35.34
CA GLY A 505 11.34 -30.19 -35.59
C GLY A 505 11.04 -31.29 -34.56
N ASP A 506 10.29 -30.98 -33.50
CA ASP A 506 9.94 -31.92 -32.43
C ASP A 506 8.43 -32.19 -32.43
N GLU A 507 8.04 -33.45 -32.66
CA GLU A 507 6.67 -33.98 -32.71
C GLU A 507 5.85 -33.83 -31.40
N LYS A 508 6.31 -33.02 -30.44
CA LYS A 508 5.61 -32.73 -29.17
C LYS A 508 4.84 -31.41 -29.17
N ALA A 509 4.98 -30.55 -30.18
CA ALA A 509 4.22 -29.30 -30.27
C ALA A 509 2.80 -29.53 -30.81
N LYS A 510 1.95 -30.20 -30.03
CA LYS A 510 0.50 -30.26 -30.32
C LYS A 510 -0.11 -28.87 -30.17
N LEU A 511 -0.83 -28.45 -31.21
CA LEU A 511 -1.81 -27.37 -31.12
C LEU A 511 -2.75 -27.65 -29.95
N SER A 512 -2.86 -26.71 -29.01
CA SER A 512 -4.12 -26.47 -28.33
C SER A 512 -4.57 -25.09 -28.80
N ASP A 513 -5.72 -25.03 -29.44
CA ASP A 513 -6.43 -23.78 -29.65
C ASP A 513 -6.56 -23.11 -28.29
N VAL A 514 -6.07 -21.88 -28.15
CA VAL A 514 -6.18 -21.10 -26.91
C VAL A 514 -7.64 -20.68 -26.74
N THR A 515 -8.45 -21.63 -26.31
CA THR A 515 -9.70 -21.36 -25.60
C THR A 515 -9.36 -21.14 -24.13
N LEU A 516 -10.09 -20.24 -23.47
CA LEU A 516 -9.88 -19.80 -22.08
C LEU A 516 -9.86 -20.93 -21.03
N GLU A 517 -10.16 -22.16 -21.43
CA GLU A 517 -10.37 -23.32 -20.56
C GLU A 517 -9.07 -24.09 -20.22
N ASP A 518 -8.02 -24.01 -21.04
CA ASP A 518 -6.76 -24.76 -20.85
C ASP A 518 -5.74 -24.05 -19.91
N HIS A 519 -6.15 -23.00 -19.20
CA HIS A 519 -5.26 -22.15 -18.40
C HIS A 519 -4.74 -22.81 -17.10
N HIS A 520 -5.21 -24.00 -16.72
CA HIS A 520 -4.96 -24.56 -15.38
C HIS A 520 -3.67 -25.38 -15.21
N GLN A 521 -2.95 -25.77 -16.26
CA GLN A 521 -1.78 -26.66 -16.14
C GLN A 521 -0.40 -26.04 -16.42
N LEU A 522 -0.32 -24.77 -16.83
CA LEU A 522 0.94 -24.09 -17.17
C LEU A 522 1.51 -23.19 -16.05
N LEU A 523 0.94 -23.26 -14.84
CA LEU A 523 1.34 -22.44 -13.68
C LEU A 523 2.62 -22.89 -12.96
N ALA A 524 3.37 -23.87 -13.49
CA ALA A 524 4.50 -24.48 -12.77
C ALA A 524 5.91 -23.91 -13.09
N VAL A 525 6.08 -22.93 -14.00
CA VAL A 525 7.44 -22.57 -14.51
C VAL A 525 7.84 -21.08 -14.38
N PHE A 526 6.99 -20.17 -13.91
CA PHE A 526 7.36 -18.74 -13.84
C PHE A 526 7.58 -18.25 -12.40
N GLU A 527 8.82 -18.47 -11.92
CA GLU A 527 9.28 -18.08 -10.58
C GLU A 527 10.02 -16.72 -10.52
N ARG A 528 10.19 -16.00 -11.64
CA ARG A 528 10.89 -14.71 -11.65
C ARG A 528 10.34 -13.78 -12.71
N ASP A 529 9.26 -13.10 -12.38
CA ASP A 529 8.96 -11.71 -12.76
C ASP A 529 7.50 -11.45 -12.35
N ILE A 530 7.36 -11.06 -11.09
CA ILE A 530 6.06 -10.98 -10.43
C ILE A 530 5.49 -9.57 -10.68
N ASN A 531 4.64 -9.52 -11.71
CA ASN A 531 3.44 -8.70 -11.95
C ASN A 531 3.42 -7.24 -11.48
#